data_AF-A0A9E7AWA1-F1
#
_entry.id   AF-A0A9E7AWA1-F1
#
_cell.length_a   1.000
_cell.length_b   1.000
_cell.length_c   1.000
_cell.angle_alpha   90.00
_cell.angle_beta   90.00
_cell.angle_gamma   90.00
#
_symmetry.space_group_name_H-M   'P 1'
#
loop_
_entity.id
_entity.type
_entity.pdbx_description
1 polymer ?
#
loop_
_entity_poly.entity_id
_entity_poly.type
_entity_poly.pdbx_seq_one_letter_code
_entity_poly.pdbx_strand_id
1 'polypeptide(L)'
;MQKLLVLAGICCLPFFLQAQPHQGKPAKRPKANFIKKRPYSWDIGMQHGAANYLGEMGGKELTRRDFVSDMKLTQTRYTGGAFARYKFNQYFALKGSANYIRLSGADSLSTNAPRNARNLSFRNDMIELNAQGQFVFYEVTDLGRSYMHKDFFRAYLGLGLGAVYHNPKTLYNGEWVALRPLTTEGQDKPYTKVTMVIPAAAGFHFTLNKHYRVGWEVCWRTAFSDYLDDVSTNYASPSQLPNATAIALANRTDEKPNLTTQFTNNFEPGNKRGDSEHNDSYLSSSIEMSYVITGRSAWGRGVAKRPGSRGNGPSKIRDPLHIRL
;
A
#
# COMPACT_ATOMS: atom_id res chain seq x y z
N MET A 1 -34.93 -59.91 -23.55
CA MET A 1 -33.82 -60.05 -24.53
C MET A 1 -32.57 -59.56 -23.82
N GLN A 2 -31.76 -60.29 -23.04
CA GLN A 2 -31.10 -61.60 -23.14
C GLN A 2 -30.13 -61.77 -24.32
N LYS A 3 -28.86 -62.06 -23.97
CA LYS A 3 -27.75 -62.67 -24.75
C LYS A 3 -26.93 -61.68 -25.60
N LEU A 4 -25.61 -61.75 -25.81
CA LEU A 4 -24.49 -62.70 -25.59
C LEU A 4 -23.22 -61.90 -26.04
N LEU A 5 -22.12 -61.67 -25.30
CA LEU A 5 -20.93 -62.50 -25.04
C LEU A 5 -20.44 -63.41 -26.19
N VAL A 6 -19.13 -63.29 -26.53
CA VAL A 6 -18.12 -64.37 -26.82
C VAL A 6 -17.24 -64.18 -28.07
N LEU A 7 -15.92 -64.02 -27.81
CA LEU A 7 -14.68 -64.56 -28.46
C LEU A 7 -14.46 -64.40 -29.99
N ALA A 8 -13.25 -64.41 -30.59
CA ALA A 8 -11.83 -64.67 -30.28
C ALA A 8 -11.03 -63.95 -31.40
N GLY A 9 -9.80 -63.43 -31.25
CA GLY A 9 -8.54 -64.13 -30.98
C GLY A 9 -7.83 -64.53 -32.29
N ILE A 10 -6.69 -63.90 -32.61
CA ILE A 10 -5.54 -64.35 -33.46
C ILE A 10 -4.42 -63.31 -33.19
N CYS A 11 -3.43 -63.61 -32.34
CA CYS A 11 -2.16 -64.28 -32.63
C CYS A 11 -1.18 -63.43 -33.49
N CYS A 12 -0.17 -62.83 -32.85
CA CYS A 12 1.19 -62.74 -33.42
C CYS A 12 2.21 -62.35 -32.32
N LEU A 13 3.16 -63.25 -32.10
CA LEU A 13 4.30 -63.17 -31.19
C LEU A 13 5.56 -62.77 -32.00
N PRO A 14 6.73 -62.57 -31.36
CA PRO A 14 7.45 -61.30 -31.27
C PRO A 14 8.49 -61.09 -32.38
N PHE A 15 8.69 -59.84 -32.81
CA PHE A 15 9.89 -59.48 -33.58
C PHE A 15 10.94 -58.91 -32.61
N PHE A 16 11.86 -59.78 -32.21
CA PHE A 16 13.11 -59.42 -31.57
C PHE A 16 13.97 -58.69 -32.62
N LEU A 17 14.11 -57.37 -32.49
CA LEU A 17 15.15 -56.62 -33.19
C LEU A 17 16.02 -55.92 -32.15
N GLN A 18 17.20 -56.50 -31.95
CA GLN A 18 18.29 -55.93 -31.17
C GLN A 18 18.71 -54.59 -31.79
N ALA A 19 18.30 -53.49 -31.16
CA ALA A 19 18.97 -52.20 -31.35
C ALA A 19 20.14 -52.13 -30.37
N GLN A 20 21.36 -52.13 -30.89
CA GLN A 20 22.58 -51.96 -30.09
C GLN A 20 22.62 -50.57 -29.42
N PRO A 21 23.13 -50.45 -28.20
CA PRO A 21 23.34 -49.16 -27.57
C PRO A 21 24.53 -48.46 -28.25
N HIS A 22 24.23 -47.51 -29.14
CA HIS A 22 25.23 -46.59 -29.65
C HIS A 22 25.71 -45.71 -28.47
N GLN A 23 26.93 -45.96 -27.99
CA GLN A 23 27.59 -45.10 -27.01
C GLN A 23 27.93 -43.74 -27.65
N GLY A 24 26.96 -42.83 -27.60
CA GLY A 24 27.15 -41.41 -27.83
C GLY A 24 27.64 -40.72 -26.56
N LYS A 25 28.73 -39.96 -26.68
CA LYS A 25 29.39 -39.17 -25.63
C LYS A 25 28.39 -38.48 -24.69
N PRO A 26 28.62 -38.41 -23.36
CA PRO A 26 27.70 -37.75 -22.46
C PRO A 26 27.55 -36.29 -22.86
N ALA A 27 26.34 -35.91 -23.28
CA ALA A 27 25.98 -34.51 -23.47
C ALA A 27 26.25 -33.78 -22.15
N LYS A 28 27.10 -32.74 -22.20
CA LYS A 28 27.35 -31.87 -21.05
C LYS A 28 25.99 -31.37 -20.55
N ARG A 29 25.56 -31.84 -19.38
CA ARG A 29 24.37 -31.32 -18.70
C ARG A 29 24.52 -29.79 -18.67
N PRO A 30 23.53 -29.00 -19.15
CA PRO A 30 23.59 -27.57 -18.96
C PRO A 30 23.74 -27.36 -17.45
N LYS A 31 24.84 -26.72 -17.04
CA LYS A 31 25.04 -26.34 -15.64
C LYS A 31 23.79 -25.58 -15.25
N ALA A 32 23.09 -26.07 -14.22
CA ALA A 32 21.96 -25.36 -13.65
C ALA A 32 22.43 -23.92 -13.42
N ASN A 33 21.87 -22.98 -14.18
CA ASN A 33 22.13 -21.57 -13.98
C ASN A 33 21.61 -21.26 -12.58
N PHE A 34 22.52 -21.22 -11.61
CA PHE A 34 22.23 -20.73 -10.28
C PHE A 34 21.61 -19.35 -10.47
N ILE A 35 20.31 -19.26 -10.16
CA ILE A 35 19.57 -18.01 -10.16
C ILE A 35 20.40 -17.04 -9.31
N LYS A 36 21.03 -16.07 -9.96
CA LYS A 36 21.85 -15.06 -9.32
C LYS A 36 20.92 -14.28 -8.40
N LYS A 37 20.84 -14.67 -7.11
CA LYS A 37 20.11 -13.95 -6.07
C LYS A 37 20.52 -12.48 -6.18
N ARG A 38 19.62 -11.64 -6.70
CA ARG A 38 19.83 -10.18 -6.68
C ARG A 38 20.06 -9.81 -5.21
N PRO A 39 21.12 -9.04 -4.90
CA PRO A 39 21.41 -8.72 -3.51
C PRO A 39 20.21 -8.04 -2.85
N TYR A 40 20.00 -8.36 -1.57
CA TYR A 40 19.05 -7.68 -0.70
C TYR A 40 19.16 -6.17 -0.91
N SER A 41 18.06 -5.58 -1.38
CA SER A 41 17.98 -4.15 -1.63
C SER A 41 17.03 -3.55 -0.62
N TRP A 42 17.58 -2.78 0.31
CA TRP A 42 16.80 -1.85 1.11
C TRP A 42 16.51 -0.62 0.26
N ASP A 43 15.34 -0.05 0.44
CA ASP A 43 14.84 1.08 -0.31
C ASP A 43 14.23 2.05 0.69
N ILE A 44 14.92 3.15 0.97
CA ILE A 44 14.52 4.11 2.02
C ILE A 44 14.11 5.40 1.33
N GLY A 45 12.97 5.94 1.71
CA GLY A 45 12.39 7.08 1.03
C GLY A 45 11.41 7.87 1.86
N MET A 46 10.86 8.88 1.19
CA MET A 46 9.81 9.73 1.69
C MET A 46 8.63 9.70 0.73
N GLN A 47 7.44 9.95 1.27
CA GLN A 47 6.22 10.08 0.51
C GLN A 47 5.51 11.37 0.89
N HIS A 48 4.92 12.05 -0.10
CA HIS A 48 4.14 13.26 0.12
C HIS A 48 2.98 13.32 -0.86
N GLY A 49 1.83 13.83 -0.42
CA GLY A 49 0.69 13.99 -1.30
C GLY A 49 -0.57 14.46 -0.61
N ALA A 50 -1.68 13.95 -1.10
CA ALA A 50 -3.03 14.35 -0.73
C ALA A 50 -3.75 13.22 0.02
N ALA A 51 -4.54 13.58 1.03
CA ALA A 51 -5.43 12.68 1.75
C ALA A 51 -6.87 13.20 1.71
N ASN A 52 -7.81 12.28 1.60
CA ASN A 52 -9.25 12.53 1.61
C ASN A 52 -9.94 11.55 2.53
N TYR A 53 -10.89 12.06 3.32
CA TYR A 53 -11.75 11.25 4.16
C TYR A 53 -12.88 10.67 3.32
N LEU A 54 -13.17 9.37 3.52
CA LEU A 54 -14.19 8.62 2.81
C LEU A 54 -15.11 7.98 3.85
N GLY A 55 -15.91 8.82 4.50
CA GLY A 55 -16.94 8.39 5.43
C GLY A 55 -18.24 9.16 5.21
N GLU A 56 -19.02 9.26 6.28
CA GLU A 56 -20.37 9.83 6.22
C GLU A 56 -20.39 11.35 5.99
N MET A 57 -19.35 12.07 6.38
CA MET A 57 -19.23 13.51 6.12
C MET A 57 -18.71 13.82 4.71
N GLY A 58 -19.43 14.70 4.00
CA GLY A 58 -18.97 15.25 2.72
C GLY A 58 -19.35 14.45 1.46
N GLY A 59 -20.09 13.34 1.59
CA GLY A 59 -20.55 12.51 0.45
C GLY A 59 -21.59 13.18 -0.47
N LYS A 60 -21.63 12.72 -1.73
CA LYS A 60 -22.72 12.97 -2.70
C LYS A 60 -23.69 11.78 -2.70
N GLU A 61 -24.98 12.07 -2.89
CA GLU A 61 -26.01 11.10 -3.29
C GLU A 61 -25.71 10.65 -4.75
N LEU A 62 -24.90 9.60 -4.91
CA LEU A 62 -24.70 8.82 -6.13
C LEU A 62 -23.98 9.44 -7.37
N THR A 63 -23.42 8.51 -8.15
CA THR A 63 -22.68 8.60 -9.42
C THR A 63 -21.22 9.04 -9.36
N ARG A 64 -20.36 8.04 -9.08
CA ARG A 64 -18.96 7.94 -9.47
C ARG A 64 -18.77 8.48 -10.90
N ARG A 65 -18.18 9.67 -11.03
CA ARG A 65 -17.59 10.17 -12.28
C ARG A 65 -16.11 10.44 -12.02
N ASP A 66 -15.31 10.07 -13.01
CA ASP A 66 -13.84 10.10 -13.11
C ASP A 66 -13.06 10.48 -11.86
N PHE A 67 -12.29 9.50 -11.38
CA PHE A 67 -11.41 9.40 -10.21
C PHE A 67 -10.48 10.61 -9.91
N VAL A 68 -10.45 11.62 -10.78
CA VAL A 68 -9.60 12.82 -10.67
C VAL A 68 -10.41 14.13 -10.56
N SER A 69 -11.65 14.20 -11.07
CA SER A 69 -12.42 15.45 -11.15
C SER A 69 -13.44 15.65 -10.02
N ASP A 70 -13.76 14.61 -9.24
CA ASP A 70 -14.74 14.70 -8.12
C ASP A 70 -14.12 14.55 -6.73
N MET A 71 -12.79 14.50 -6.64
CA MET A 71 -12.13 14.81 -5.37
C MET A 71 -12.41 16.27 -5.05
N LYS A 72 -13.21 16.55 -4.02
CA LYS A 72 -13.36 17.91 -3.48
C LYS A 72 -11.98 18.38 -3.02
N LEU A 73 -11.26 19.07 -3.91
CA LEU A 73 -9.97 19.70 -3.65
C LEU A 73 -10.02 20.58 -2.40
N THR A 74 -11.21 21.08 -2.03
CA THR A 74 -11.49 21.85 -0.81
C THR A 74 -11.38 21.05 0.50
N GLN A 75 -11.61 19.73 0.47
CA GLN A 75 -11.46 18.81 1.63
C GLN A 75 -10.19 17.96 1.56
N THR A 76 -9.51 17.96 0.41
CA THR A 76 -8.18 17.36 0.29
C THR A 76 -7.19 18.08 1.21
N ARG A 77 -6.43 17.30 1.96
CA ARG A 77 -5.42 17.78 2.90
C ARG A 77 -4.09 17.13 2.61
N TYR A 78 -3.01 17.67 3.15
CA TYR A 78 -1.68 17.13 2.91
C TYR A 78 -1.43 15.86 3.75
N THR A 79 -0.66 14.95 3.17
CA THR A 79 -0.07 13.80 3.85
C THR A 79 1.41 13.75 3.54
N GLY A 80 2.22 13.29 4.49
CA GLY A 80 3.65 13.16 4.31
C GLY A 80 4.25 12.16 5.29
N GLY A 81 5.31 11.47 4.88
CA GLY A 81 5.92 10.44 5.71
C GLY A 81 7.22 9.90 5.15
N ALA A 82 7.78 8.97 5.90
CA ALA A 82 8.97 8.22 5.52
C ALA A 82 8.65 6.72 5.47
N PHE A 83 9.36 6.00 4.61
CA PHE A 83 9.20 4.56 4.49
C PHE A 83 10.54 3.85 4.26
N ALA A 84 10.57 2.59 4.65
CA ALA A 84 11.63 1.65 4.34
C ALA A 84 11.02 0.40 3.72
N ARG A 85 11.53 0.00 2.57
CA ARG A 85 11.07 -1.15 1.80
C ARG A 85 12.19 -2.16 1.70
N TYR A 86 11.93 -3.37 2.16
CA TYR A 86 12.82 -4.51 2.06
C TYR A 86 12.34 -5.47 0.98
N LYS A 87 13.19 -5.72 -0.02
CA LYS A 87 12.87 -6.63 -1.11
C LYS A 87 13.34 -8.04 -0.79
N PHE A 88 12.39 -8.99 -0.66
CA PHE A 88 12.72 -10.41 -0.49
C PHE A 88 13.05 -11.04 -1.84
N ASN A 89 12.13 -10.92 -2.79
CA ASN A 89 12.18 -11.55 -4.11
C ASN A 89 11.82 -10.51 -5.18
N GLN A 90 11.85 -10.90 -6.47
CA GLN A 90 11.45 -9.99 -7.55
C GLN A 90 9.97 -9.58 -7.47
N TYR A 91 9.11 -10.45 -6.94
CA TYR A 91 7.67 -10.23 -6.82
C TYR A 91 7.23 -9.68 -5.46
N PHE A 92 7.98 -9.94 -4.39
CA PHE A 92 7.54 -9.62 -3.02
C PHE A 92 8.51 -8.68 -2.31
N ALA A 93 7.95 -7.64 -1.69
CA ALA A 93 8.64 -6.72 -0.81
C ALA A 93 7.80 -6.44 0.44
N LEU A 94 8.44 -6.00 1.52
CA LEU A 94 7.77 -5.49 2.72
C LEU A 94 8.10 -4.01 2.86
N LYS A 95 7.09 -3.16 2.97
CA LYS A 95 7.21 -1.71 3.20
C LYS A 95 6.74 -1.39 4.62
N GLY A 96 7.61 -0.87 5.46
CA GLY A 96 7.23 -0.19 6.69
C GLY A 96 7.16 1.31 6.44
N SER A 97 6.12 2.00 6.92
CA SER A 97 6.01 3.45 6.79
C SER A 97 5.46 4.14 8.02
N ALA A 98 5.91 5.37 8.21
CA ALA A 98 5.46 6.29 9.25
C ALA A 98 4.96 7.57 8.57
N ASN A 99 3.67 7.87 8.72
CA ASN A 99 2.99 8.92 7.98
C ASN A 99 2.27 9.89 8.92
N TYR A 100 2.34 11.18 8.61
CA TYR A 100 1.48 12.22 9.14
C TYR A 100 0.37 12.47 8.11
N ILE A 101 -0.88 12.31 8.54
CA ILE A 101 -2.05 12.44 7.67
C ILE A 101 -3.00 13.45 8.30
N ARG A 102 -3.26 14.56 7.62
CA ARG A 102 -4.35 15.46 7.99
C ARG A 102 -5.59 15.05 7.23
N LEU A 103 -6.71 14.88 7.92
CA LEU A 103 -8.04 14.74 7.33
C LEU A 103 -8.92 15.91 7.76
N SER A 104 -9.93 16.20 6.94
CA SER A 104 -10.99 17.12 7.32
C SER A 104 -12.26 16.81 6.56
N GLY A 105 -13.38 16.98 7.22
CA GLY A 105 -14.71 16.91 6.62
C GLY A 105 -15.55 18.09 7.09
N ALA A 106 -16.49 18.51 6.25
CA ALA A 106 -17.48 19.51 6.58
C ALA A 106 -18.79 19.16 5.87
N ASP A 107 -19.86 19.06 6.63
CA ASP A 107 -21.20 18.77 6.15
C ASP A 107 -21.76 19.90 5.28
N SER A 108 -21.32 21.13 5.52
CA SER A 108 -21.67 22.30 4.70
C SER A 108 -21.27 22.14 3.22
N LEU A 109 -20.33 21.24 2.93
CA LEU A 109 -19.89 20.91 1.58
C LEU A 109 -20.63 19.70 1.00
N SER A 110 -21.51 19.03 1.75
CA SER A 110 -22.32 17.92 1.24
C SER A 110 -23.50 18.44 0.41
N THR A 111 -23.89 17.66 -0.61
CA THR A 111 -25.08 17.90 -1.43
C THR A 111 -26.36 17.34 -0.81
N ASN A 112 -26.23 16.51 0.24
CA ASN A 112 -27.37 15.93 0.95
C ASN A 112 -27.92 16.97 1.94
N ALA A 113 -29.20 17.34 1.80
CA ALA A 113 -29.83 18.41 2.56
C ALA A 113 -29.85 18.14 4.09
N PRO A 114 -30.25 16.95 4.58
CA PRO A 114 -30.08 16.57 5.99
C PRO A 114 -28.65 16.69 6.53
N ARG A 115 -27.63 16.32 5.75
CA ARG A 115 -26.23 16.47 6.18
C ARG A 115 -25.84 17.94 6.22
N ASN A 116 -26.13 18.70 5.18
CA ASN A 116 -25.87 20.15 5.16
C ASN A 116 -26.52 20.88 6.33
N ALA A 117 -27.72 20.44 6.71
CA ALA A 117 -28.47 20.94 7.84
C ALA A 117 -27.79 20.67 9.19
N ARG A 118 -27.20 19.48 9.36
CA ARG A 118 -26.42 19.08 10.56
C ARG A 118 -25.21 19.97 10.80
N ASN A 119 -24.58 20.48 9.73
CA ASN A 119 -23.49 21.45 9.74
C ASN A 119 -22.28 21.08 10.62
N LEU A 120 -21.98 19.79 10.78
CA LEU A 120 -20.77 19.37 11.49
C LEU A 120 -19.52 19.57 10.64
N SER A 121 -18.41 19.82 11.32
CA SER A 121 -17.10 19.88 10.68
C SER A 121 -16.04 19.34 11.61
N PHE A 122 -15.05 18.68 11.04
CA PHE A 122 -13.93 18.15 11.78
C PHE A 122 -12.63 18.30 11.01
N ARG A 123 -11.54 18.30 11.77
CA ARG A 123 -10.17 18.20 11.33
C ARG A 123 -9.48 17.20 12.23
N ASN A 124 -8.84 16.21 11.64
CA ASN A 124 -8.12 15.19 12.38
C ASN A 124 -6.66 15.15 11.93
N ASP A 125 -5.75 15.36 12.88
CA ASP A 125 -4.32 15.27 12.67
C ASP A 125 -3.84 13.91 13.15
N MET A 126 -3.51 13.03 12.20
CA MET A 126 -3.24 11.63 12.48
C MET A 126 -1.76 11.28 12.27
N ILE A 127 -1.27 10.38 13.12
CA ILE A 127 0.05 9.76 12.98
C ILE A 127 -0.18 8.28 12.76
N GLU A 128 0.35 7.75 11.67
CA GLU A 128 0.16 6.38 11.24
C GLU A 128 1.49 5.64 11.19
N LEU A 129 1.51 4.44 11.74
CA LEU A 129 2.56 3.45 11.54
C LEU A 129 1.95 2.23 10.86
N ASN A 130 2.50 1.80 9.74
CA ASN A 130 2.01 0.61 9.03
C ASN A 130 3.14 -0.25 8.47
N ALA A 131 2.80 -1.52 8.24
CA ALA A 131 3.60 -2.48 7.52
C ALA A 131 2.76 -3.14 6.41
N GLN A 132 3.26 -3.12 5.18
CA GLN A 132 2.55 -3.57 3.98
C GLN A 132 3.40 -4.57 3.20
N GLY A 133 2.83 -5.75 2.92
CA GLY A 133 3.37 -6.67 1.94
C GLY A 133 3.01 -6.17 0.54
N GLN A 134 4.01 -5.96 -0.31
CA GLN A 134 3.86 -5.50 -1.69
C GLN A 134 4.11 -6.66 -2.67
N PHE A 135 3.16 -6.88 -3.56
CA PHE A 135 3.22 -7.80 -4.69
C PHE A 135 3.38 -7.02 -6.00
N VAL A 136 4.52 -7.22 -6.67
CA VAL A 136 4.84 -6.65 -7.98
C VAL A 136 4.28 -7.59 -9.05
N PHE A 137 3.25 -7.15 -9.77
CA PHE A 137 2.62 -7.95 -10.83
C PHE A 137 3.13 -7.58 -12.23
N TYR A 138 3.68 -6.37 -12.40
CA TYR A 138 4.16 -5.89 -13.69
C TYR A 138 5.53 -5.25 -13.53
N GLU A 139 6.50 -5.69 -14.34
CA GLU A 139 7.86 -5.15 -14.40
C GLU A 139 8.29 -5.00 -15.86
N VAL A 140 8.74 -3.79 -16.22
CA VAL A 140 9.39 -3.51 -17.51
C VAL A 140 10.82 -3.10 -17.22
N THR A 141 11.77 -3.87 -17.76
CA THR A 141 13.21 -3.69 -17.50
C THR A 141 13.94 -2.83 -18.53
N ASP A 142 13.24 -2.36 -19.56
CA ASP A 142 13.81 -1.62 -20.69
C ASP A 142 12.91 -0.42 -21.06
N LEU A 143 13.07 0.69 -20.33
CA LEU A 143 12.36 1.95 -20.63
C LEU A 143 13.19 2.93 -21.45
N GLY A 144 14.51 2.79 -21.44
CA GLY A 144 15.42 3.61 -22.22
C GLY A 144 16.10 2.72 -23.23
N ARG A 145 15.91 2.99 -24.53
CA ARG A 145 16.49 2.30 -25.71
C ARG A 145 18.03 2.32 -25.75
N SER A 146 18.68 1.99 -24.64
CA SER A 146 20.12 2.03 -24.43
C SER A 146 20.57 0.64 -24.00
N TYR A 147 21.67 0.18 -24.59
CA TYR A 147 22.22 -1.17 -24.45
C TYR A 147 22.53 -1.58 -22.99
N MET A 148 22.52 -0.64 -22.04
CA MET A 148 22.64 -0.90 -20.61
C MET A 148 21.33 -0.58 -19.88
N HIS A 149 20.68 -1.61 -19.35
CA HIS A 149 19.39 -1.52 -18.65
C HIS A 149 19.57 -0.77 -17.31
N LYS A 150 19.29 0.53 -17.32
CA LYS A 150 19.44 1.43 -16.15
C LYS A 150 18.10 1.77 -15.51
N ASP A 151 17.03 1.75 -16.30
CA ASP A 151 15.71 2.22 -15.88
C ASP A 151 14.67 1.10 -15.86
N PHE A 152 13.88 1.05 -14.79
CA PHE A 152 12.91 -0.03 -14.54
C PHE A 152 11.56 0.55 -14.14
N PHE A 153 10.47 0.06 -14.71
CA PHE A 153 9.10 0.38 -14.29
C PHE A 153 8.54 -0.82 -13.54
N ARG A 154 7.93 -0.58 -12.38
CA ARG A 154 7.23 -1.60 -11.62
C ARG A 154 5.89 -1.10 -11.15
N ALA A 155 4.84 -1.88 -11.39
CA ALA A 155 3.55 -1.69 -10.76
C ALA A 155 3.33 -2.77 -9.69
N TYR A 156 2.74 -2.37 -8.57
CA TYR A 156 2.58 -3.21 -7.40
C TYR A 156 1.23 -2.98 -6.72
N LEU A 157 0.77 -4.01 -6.04
CA LEU A 157 -0.34 -3.95 -5.08
C LEU A 157 0.24 -4.23 -3.68
N GLY A 158 -0.26 -3.52 -2.68
CA GLY A 158 0.13 -3.65 -1.28
C GLY A 158 -1.07 -3.99 -0.41
N LEU A 159 -0.86 -4.84 0.58
CA LEU A 159 -1.83 -5.08 1.65
C LEU A 159 -1.08 -5.20 2.97
N GLY A 160 -1.64 -4.66 4.04
CA GLY A 160 -0.94 -4.61 5.31
C GLY A 160 -1.82 -4.40 6.52
N LEU A 161 -1.15 -4.08 7.62
CA LEU A 161 -1.75 -3.68 8.88
C LEU A 161 -1.03 -2.45 9.41
N GLY A 162 -1.76 -1.59 10.09
CA GLY A 162 -1.22 -0.40 10.73
C GLY A 162 -1.99 0.00 11.96
N ALA A 163 -1.41 0.98 12.67
CA ALA A 163 -2.03 1.66 13.79
C ALA A 163 -1.99 3.16 13.54
N VAL A 164 -3.07 3.83 13.91
CA VAL A 164 -3.26 5.26 13.71
C VAL A 164 -3.61 5.91 15.04
N TYR A 165 -2.81 6.89 15.43
CA TYR A 165 -3.15 7.83 16.47
C TYR A 165 -3.97 8.97 15.87
N HIS A 166 -5.15 9.23 16.42
CA HIS A 166 -6.11 10.22 15.92
C HIS A 166 -6.71 11.03 17.08
N ASN A 167 -7.09 12.28 16.78
CA ASN A 167 -7.73 13.18 17.73
C ASN A 167 -8.50 14.25 16.94
N PRO A 168 -9.77 13.99 16.59
CA PRO A 168 -10.56 14.92 15.80
C PRO A 168 -10.87 16.19 16.59
N LYS A 169 -10.84 17.31 15.88
CA LYS A 169 -11.07 18.66 16.40
C LYS A 169 -12.05 19.40 15.50
N THR A 170 -12.84 20.30 16.05
CA THR A 170 -13.69 21.20 15.27
C THR A 170 -13.31 22.65 15.54
N LEU A 171 -13.67 23.55 14.64
CA LEU A 171 -13.54 24.99 14.85
C LEU A 171 -14.82 25.49 15.52
N TYR A 172 -14.67 26.09 16.70
CA TYR A 172 -15.78 26.68 17.46
C TYR A 172 -15.33 28.02 18.04
N ASN A 173 -16.09 29.09 17.76
CA ASN A 173 -15.78 30.46 18.19
C ASN A 173 -14.34 30.93 17.91
N GLY A 174 -13.75 30.49 16.80
CA GLY A 174 -12.38 30.86 16.41
C GLY A 174 -11.27 29.95 16.98
N GLU A 175 -11.61 28.99 17.85
CA GLU A 175 -10.64 28.07 18.47
C GLU A 175 -10.85 26.61 18.04
N TRP A 176 -9.75 25.85 17.98
CA TRP A 176 -9.79 24.42 17.67
C TRP A 176 -10.05 23.61 18.94
N VAL A 177 -11.28 23.14 19.09
CA VAL A 177 -11.73 22.34 20.25
C VAL A 177 -11.63 20.85 19.92
N ALA A 178 -11.02 20.07 20.81
CA ALA A 178 -10.97 18.62 20.66
C ALA A 178 -12.36 18.02 20.94
N LEU A 179 -12.83 17.13 20.06
CA LEU A 179 -14.17 16.57 20.14
C LEU A 179 -14.26 15.38 21.09
N ARG A 180 -13.23 14.53 21.08
CA ARG A 180 -13.10 13.35 21.93
C ARG A 180 -13.45 13.55 23.42
N PRO A 181 -12.96 14.61 24.12
CA PRO A 181 -13.27 14.82 25.55
C PRO A 181 -14.71 15.29 25.78
N LEU A 182 -15.40 15.77 24.74
CA LEU A 182 -16.75 16.32 24.84
C LEU A 182 -17.83 15.24 24.77
N THR A 183 -17.47 14.01 24.36
CA THR A 183 -18.39 12.87 24.29
C THR A 183 -19.73 13.28 23.67
N THR A 184 -19.68 13.84 22.46
CA THR A 184 -20.79 14.53 21.78
C THR A 184 -22.02 13.64 21.54
N GLU A 185 -21.85 12.32 21.62
CA GLU A 185 -22.92 11.32 21.53
C GLU A 185 -23.33 10.73 22.90
N GLY A 186 -22.95 11.37 24.01
CA GLY A 186 -23.33 10.92 25.35
C GLY A 186 -22.62 9.63 25.80
N GLN A 187 -21.44 9.37 25.25
CA GLN A 187 -20.64 8.20 25.58
C GLN A 187 -20.14 8.27 27.03
N ASP A 188 -20.29 7.18 27.79
CA ASP A 188 -19.77 7.09 29.17
C ASP A 188 -18.25 7.29 29.27
N LYS A 189 -17.53 6.92 28.20
CA LYS A 189 -16.07 7.03 28.11
C LYS A 189 -15.66 7.51 26.72
N PRO A 190 -14.70 8.44 26.62
CA PRO A 190 -14.13 8.83 25.34
C PRO A 190 -13.50 7.64 24.59
N TYR A 191 -13.76 7.53 23.29
CA TYR A 191 -13.15 6.52 22.41
C TYR A 191 -11.61 6.52 22.45
N THR A 192 -10.96 5.44 22.00
CA THR A 192 -9.51 5.32 22.05
C THR A 192 -8.83 6.22 21.01
N LYS A 193 -7.71 6.86 21.36
CA LYS A 193 -6.94 7.66 20.39
C LYS A 193 -6.17 6.80 19.38
N VAL A 194 -5.97 5.53 19.67
CA VAL A 194 -5.27 4.59 18.78
C VAL A 194 -6.30 3.62 18.22
N THR A 195 -6.31 3.48 16.90
CA THR A 195 -7.11 2.49 16.19
C THR A 195 -6.23 1.71 15.22
N MET A 196 -6.60 0.47 14.93
CA MET A 196 -5.96 -0.32 13.89
C MET A 196 -6.54 0.05 12.53
N VAL A 197 -5.75 -0.14 11.47
CA VAL A 197 -6.17 0.06 10.09
C VAL A 197 -5.64 -1.04 9.19
N ILE A 198 -6.39 -1.36 8.14
CA ILE A 198 -5.94 -2.20 7.03
C ILE A 198 -5.62 -1.29 5.83
N PRO A 199 -4.33 -1.01 5.55
CA PRO A 199 -3.92 -0.36 4.33
C PRO A 199 -3.92 -1.32 3.14
N ALA A 200 -4.65 -0.96 2.08
CA ALA A 200 -4.57 -1.54 0.75
C ALA A 200 -4.02 -0.49 -0.21
N ALA A 201 -2.87 -0.77 -0.82
CA ALA A 201 -2.16 0.15 -1.70
C ALA A 201 -2.09 -0.37 -3.14
N ALA A 202 -2.09 0.56 -4.09
CA ALA A 202 -1.78 0.30 -5.48
C ALA A 202 -0.87 1.42 -5.97
N GLY A 203 0.23 1.08 -6.63
CA GLY A 203 1.19 2.08 -7.04
C GLY A 203 2.15 1.59 -8.10
N PHE A 204 2.96 2.51 -8.58
CA PHE A 204 4.05 2.21 -9.48
C PHE A 204 5.27 3.07 -9.17
N HIS A 205 6.45 2.60 -9.54
CA HIS A 205 7.67 3.40 -9.45
C HIS A 205 8.60 3.17 -10.64
N PHE A 206 9.28 4.24 -11.03
CA PHE A 206 10.38 4.27 -11.97
C PHE A 206 11.69 4.24 -11.18
N THR A 207 12.56 3.29 -11.49
CA THR A 207 13.94 3.30 -11.00
C THR A 207 14.78 4.03 -12.01
N LEU A 208 15.51 5.06 -11.57
CA LEU A 208 16.42 5.88 -12.36
C LEU A 208 17.86 5.62 -11.91
N ASN A 209 18.77 5.42 -12.86
CA ASN A 209 20.19 5.19 -12.57
C ASN A 209 20.46 4.08 -11.54
N LYS A 210 19.58 3.06 -11.45
CA LYS A 210 19.61 1.94 -10.49
C LYS A 210 19.47 2.30 -8.99
N HIS A 211 19.64 3.56 -8.63
CA HIS A 211 19.71 4.03 -7.24
C HIS A 211 18.52 4.85 -6.82
N TYR A 212 17.97 5.69 -7.69
CA TYR A 212 16.84 6.55 -7.34
C TYR A 212 15.55 5.90 -7.79
N ARG A 213 14.50 6.05 -7.01
CA ARG A 213 13.14 5.65 -7.41
C ARG A 213 12.19 6.80 -7.20
N VAL A 214 11.35 7.02 -8.19
CA VAL A 214 10.25 7.98 -8.13
C VAL A 214 8.99 7.25 -8.51
N GLY A 215 7.95 7.35 -7.71
CA GLY A 215 6.72 6.62 -7.90
C GLY A 215 5.50 7.37 -7.44
N TRP A 216 4.36 6.73 -7.64
CA TRP A 216 3.08 7.17 -7.17
C TRP A 216 2.37 6.00 -6.50
N GLU A 217 1.76 6.25 -5.35
CA GLU A 217 1.04 5.27 -4.55
C GLU A 217 -0.32 5.84 -4.13
N VAL A 218 -1.38 5.09 -4.41
CA VAL A 218 -2.70 5.29 -3.82
C VAL A 218 -2.88 4.25 -2.73
N CYS A 219 -3.25 4.68 -1.54
CA CYS A 219 -3.47 3.79 -0.40
C CYS A 219 -4.82 4.07 0.25
N TRP A 220 -5.71 3.09 0.15
CA TRP A 220 -6.99 3.03 0.86
C TRP A 220 -6.75 2.43 2.25
N ARG A 221 -7.32 3.04 3.28
CA ARG A 221 -7.25 2.53 4.65
C ARG A 221 -8.64 2.39 5.21
N THR A 222 -8.97 1.18 5.61
CA THR A 222 -10.18 0.88 6.38
C THR A 222 -9.79 0.84 7.84
N ALA A 223 -10.40 1.69 8.66
CA ALA A 223 -10.19 1.69 10.10
C ALA A 223 -11.09 0.67 10.79
N PHE A 224 -10.69 0.24 11.98
CA PHE A 224 -11.53 -0.55 12.88
C PHE A 224 -12.26 0.33 13.91
N SER A 225 -12.45 1.61 13.59
CA SER A 225 -13.13 2.59 14.43
C SER A 225 -14.02 3.44 13.55
N ASP A 226 -15.16 3.83 14.13
CA ASP A 226 -16.18 4.68 13.54
C ASP A 226 -16.17 6.10 14.16
N TYR A 227 -15.00 6.54 14.60
CA TYR A 227 -14.84 7.79 15.36
C TYR A 227 -13.69 8.63 14.79
N LEU A 228 -13.30 8.41 13.54
CA LEU A 228 -12.29 9.26 12.89
C LEU A 228 -12.79 10.69 12.70
N ASP A 229 -14.11 10.88 12.64
CA ASP A 229 -14.79 12.18 12.50
C ASP A 229 -15.64 12.60 13.71
N ASP A 230 -15.64 11.80 14.80
CA ASP A 230 -16.44 11.96 16.02
C ASP A 230 -17.93 11.60 15.88
N VAL A 231 -18.34 10.89 14.82
CA VAL A 231 -19.75 10.57 14.56
C VAL A 231 -19.97 9.09 14.27
N SER A 232 -20.82 8.43 15.06
CA SER A 232 -21.05 6.98 14.95
C SER A 232 -22.51 6.57 15.20
N THR A 233 -23.15 7.15 16.21
CA THR A 233 -24.41 6.60 16.74
C THR A 233 -25.59 7.56 16.58
N ASN A 234 -26.21 7.96 17.67
CA ASN A 234 -27.42 8.76 17.71
C ASN A 234 -27.17 10.07 18.46
N TYR A 235 -28.08 11.03 18.28
CA TYR A 235 -28.05 12.23 19.10
C TYR A 235 -28.32 11.87 20.56
N ALA A 236 -27.43 12.31 21.45
CA ALA A 236 -27.64 12.22 22.89
C ALA A 236 -28.62 13.27 23.37
N SER A 237 -29.25 13.00 24.52
CA SER A 237 -30.01 14.03 25.22
C SER A 237 -29.05 15.12 25.73
N PRO A 238 -29.39 16.42 25.62
CA PRO A 238 -28.58 17.51 26.17
C PRO A 238 -28.23 17.34 27.65
N SER A 239 -29.09 16.65 28.41
CA SER A 239 -28.86 16.35 29.84
C SER A 239 -27.74 15.34 30.10
N GLN A 240 -27.35 14.53 29.11
CA GLN A 240 -26.30 13.52 29.21
C GLN A 240 -24.92 14.07 28.82
N LEU A 241 -24.87 15.29 28.29
CA LEU A 241 -23.64 15.90 27.80
C LEU A 241 -22.91 16.65 28.93
N PRO A 242 -21.57 16.61 28.96
CA PRO A 242 -20.80 17.06 30.12
C PRO A 242 -20.78 18.58 30.32
N ASN A 243 -21.02 19.38 29.28
CA ASN A 243 -20.96 20.84 29.34
C ASN A 243 -21.72 21.50 28.17
N ALA A 244 -21.95 22.82 28.26
CA ALA A 244 -22.64 23.59 27.24
C ALA A 244 -21.94 23.54 25.86
N THR A 245 -20.61 23.44 25.83
CA THR A 245 -19.84 23.31 24.58
C THR A 245 -20.10 21.97 23.90
N ALA A 246 -20.24 20.88 24.67
CA ALA A 246 -20.60 19.57 24.15
C ALA A 246 -22.01 19.59 23.56
N ILE A 247 -22.96 20.29 24.20
CA ILE A 247 -24.32 20.46 23.67
C ILE A 247 -24.28 21.21 22.32
N ALA A 248 -23.58 22.34 22.27
CA ALA A 248 -23.46 23.14 21.04
C ALA A 248 -22.73 22.40 19.90
N LEU A 249 -21.77 21.52 20.23
CA LEU A 249 -21.00 20.78 19.22
C LEU A 249 -21.61 19.42 18.85
N ALA A 250 -22.49 18.87 19.69
CA ALA A 250 -23.26 17.67 19.37
C ALA A 250 -24.23 17.92 18.22
N ASN A 251 -24.85 19.11 18.19
CA ASN A 251 -25.78 19.54 17.17
C ASN A 251 -25.56 21.03 16.83
N ARG A 252 -25.13 21.32 15.59
CA ARG A 252 -24.80 22.67 15.09
C ARG A 252 -25.81 23.22 14.10
N THR A 253 -27.05 22.73 14.17
CA THR A 253 -28.15 23.14 13.29
C THR A 253 -28.58 24.59 13.54
N ASP A 254 -28.43 25.08 14.76
CA ASP A 254 -28.70 26.46 15.15
C ASP A 254 -27.84 27.49 14.39
N GLU A 255 -26.66 27.09 13.91
CA GLU A 255 -25.80 27.91 13.06
C GLU A 255 -26.35 28.12 11.64
N LYS A 256 -27.45 27.44 11.28
CA LYS A 256 -28.11 27.51 9.96
C LYS A 256 -29.52 28.12 10.09
N PRO A 257 -29.65 29.45 9.94
CA PRO A 257 -30.93 30.15 10.17
C PRO A 257 -32.05 29.83 9.16
N ASN A 258 -31.74 29.19 8.02
CA ASN A 258 -32.69 28.89 6.94
C ASN A 258 -32.99 27.38 6.80
N LEU A 259 -32.88 26.61 7.89
CA LEU A 259 -33.28 25.22 7.89
C LEU A 259 -34.77 25.10 7.60
N THR A 260 -35.12 24.42 6.53
CA THR A 260 -36.51 24.02 6.28
C THR A 260 -37.02 23.27 7.51
N THR A 261 -38.15 23.69 8.06
CA THR A 261 -38.79 23.10 9.26
C THR A 261 -38.93 21.58 9.21
N GLN A 262 -38.88 20.99 8.01
CA GLN A 262 -38.90 19.55 7.73
C GLN A 262 -37.70 18.76 8.29
N PHE A 263 -36.56 19.39 8.58
CA PHE A 263 -35.37 18.66 9.08
C PHE A 263 -35.16 18.78 10.59
N THR A 264 -35.88 19.68 11.28
CA THR A 264 -35.70 19.97 12.71
C THR A 264 -35.84 18.71 13.57
N ASN A 265 -36.83 17.87 13.25
CA ASN A 265 -37.11 16.65 14.00
C ASN A 265 -36.00 15.60 13.82
N ASN A 266 -35.21 15.65 12.74
CA ASN A 266 -34.17 14.65 12.46
C ASN A 266 -32.98 14.72 13.43
N PHE A 267 -32.90 15.78 14.25
CA PHE A 267 -31.78 16.03 15.15
C PHE A 267 -32.16 15.91 16.63
N GLU A 268 -33.34 15.36 16.91
CA GLU A 268 -33.80 15.07 18.27
C GLU A 268 -33.04 13.89 18.90
N PRO A 269 -32.95 13.82 20.24
CA PRO A 269 -32.34 12.70 20.93
C PRO A 269 -32.91 11.35 20.48
N GLY A 270 -32.01 10.39 20.22
CA GLY A 270 -32.37 9.07 19.70
C GLY A 270 -32.42 8.96 18.17
N ASN A 271 -32.46 10.07 17.44
CA ASN A 271 -32.34 10.04 15.98
C ASN A 271 -30.91 9.82 15.52
N LYS A 272 -30.79 9.30 14.29
CA LYS A 272 -29.50 8.91 13.69
C LYS A 272 -28.59 10.13 13.55
N ARG A 273 -27.45 10.10 14.25
CA ARG A 273 -26.38 11.08 14.09
C ARG A 273 -25.32 10.56 13.14
N GLY A 274 -24.89 9.31 13.28
CA GLY A 274 -23.96 8.60 12.41
C GLY A 274 -24.38 7.18 12.06
N ASP A 275 -23.49 6.40 11.46
CA ASP A 275 -23.78 5.02 11.05
C ASP A 275 -22.83 3.96 11.65
N SER A 276 -23.18 3.44 12.83
CA SER A 276 -22.39 2.44 13.56
C SER A 276 -22.17 1.09 12.85
N GLU A 277 -22.86 0.85 11.74
CA GLU A 277 -22.72 -0.39 10.97
C GLU A 277 -21.48 -0.38 10.06
N HIS A 278 -20.93 0.78 9.71
CA HIS A 278 -19.86 0.91 8.73
C HIS A 278 -18.67 1.70 9.27
N ASN A 279 -17.55 1.03 9.50
CA ASN A 279 -16.33 1.72 9.94
C ASN A 279 -15.81 2.75 8.92
N ASP A 280 -15.20 3.79 9.46
CA ASP A 280 -14.56 4.85 8.67
C ASP A 280 -13.45 4.34 7.75
N SER A 281 -13.38 4.96 6.57
CA SER A 281 -12.28 4.77 5.63
C SER A 281 -11.71 6.10 5.16
N TYR A 282 -10.45 6.08 4.72
CA TYR A 282 -9.82 7.24 4.11
C TYR A 282 -8.78 6.83 3.07
N LEU A 283 -8.52 7.74 2.15
CA LEU A 283 -7.67 7.54 0.99
C LEU A 283 -6.51 8.51 1.01
N SER A 284 -5.33 8.03 0.65
CA SER A 284 -4.19 8.89 0.33
C SER A 284 -3.66 8.62 -1.07
N SER A 285 -3.29 9.68 -1.79
CA SER A 285 -2.58 9.63 -3.06
C SER A 285 -1.26 10.37 -2.88
N SER A 286 -0.13 9.66 -3.01
CA SER A 286 1.19 10.17 -2.66
C SER A 286 2.21 9.92 -3.76
N ILE A 287 3.12 10.86 -3.94
CA ILE A 287 4.35 10.68 -4.72
C ILE A 287 5.41 10.12 -3.76
N GLU A 288 6.08 9.06 -4.19
CA GLU A 288 7.17 8.43 -3.46
C GLU A 288 8.50 8.79 -4.09
N MET A 289 9.50 9.11 -3.27
CA MET A 289 10.88 9.26 -3.69
C MET A 289 11.77 8.46 -2.76
N SER A 290 12.62 7.59 -3.30
CA SER A 290 13.45 6.71 -2.49
C SER A 290 14.81 6.38 -3.09
N TYR A 291 15.72 5.94 -2.24
CA TYR A 291 17.08 5.56 -2.58
C TYR A 291 17.32 4.08 -2.26
N VAL A 292 17.82 3.36 -3.27
CA VAL A 292 18.09 1.93 -3.21
C VAL A 292 19.50 1.69 -2.70
N ILE A 293 19.57 1.11 -1.51
CA ILE A 293 20.80 0.64 -0.89
C ILE A 293 21.02 -0.80 -1.33
N THR A 294 22.01 -1.00 -2.20
CA THR A 294 22.41 -2.34 -2.66
C THR A 294 23.49 -2.88 -1.76
N GLY A 295 23.18 -3.93 -0.99
CA GLY A 295 24.19 -4.63 -0.19
C GLY A 295 25.11 -5.47 -1.10
N ARG A 296 26.43 -5.30 -1.01
CA ARG A 296 27.35 -6.33 -1.52
C ARG A 296 27.34 -7.47 -0.50
N SER A 297 26.97 -8.68 -0.91
CA SER A 297 27.02 -9.83 0.00
C SER A 297 28.45 -10.03 0.52
N ALA A 298 28.61 -10.13 1.85
CA ALA A 298 29.92 -10.37 2.48
C ALA A 298 30.53 -11.72 2.07
N TRP A 299 29.73 -12.65 1.53
CA TRP A 299 30.16 -13.96 1.07
C TRP A 299 31.00 -13.93 -0.22
N GLY A 300 31.03 -12.80 -0.94
CA GLY A 300 31.88 -12.61 -2.11
C GLY A 300 33.32 -12.20 -1.79
N ARG A 301 33.67 -11.96 -0.51
CA ARG A 301 35.04 -11.56 -0.09
C ARG A 301 36.00 -12.74 0.12
N GLY A 302 35.56 -13.97 -0.14
CA GLY A 302 36.27 -15.20 0.26
C GLY A 302 36.95 -16.00 -0.85
N VAL A 303 37.17 -15.48 -2.06
CA VAL A 303 38.12 -16.12 -2.99
C VAL A 303 39.37 -15.27 -3.04
N ALA A 304 40.16 -15.43 -1.97
CA ALA A 304 41.53 -14.96 -1.89
C ALA A 304 42.31 -15.46 -3.12
N LYS A 305 43.11 -14.57 -3.73
CA LYS A 305 44.16 -14.96 -4.66
C LYS A 305 45.00 -16.04 -3.98
N ARG A 306 44.99 -17.26 -4.51
CA ARG A 306 45.94 -18.31 -4.08
C ARG A 306 47.36 -17.78 -4.33
N PRO A 307 48.19 -17.61 -3.29
CA PRO A 307 49.60 -17.28 -3.48
C PRO A 307 50.36 -18.55 -3.89
N GLY A 308 51.14 -18.45 -4.97
CA GLY A 308 52.24 -19.37 -5.25
C GLY A 308 51.87 -20.75 -5.83
N SER A 309 51.89 -20.86 -7.16
CA SER A 309 52.45 -22.06 -7.78
C SER A 309 53.75 -21.64 -8.46
N ARG A 310 54.87 -21.85 -7.77
CA ARG A 310 56.21 -21.84 -8.38
C ARG A 310 56.42 -23.22 -9.02
N GLY A 311 56.89 -23.22 -10.26
CA GLY A 311 57.70 -24.33 -10.79
C GLY A 311 57.00 -25.21 -11.82
N ASN A 312 57.10 -24.83 -13.09
CA ASN A 312 57.70 -25.73 -14.08
C ASN A 312 58.34 -24.88 -15.18
N GLY A 313 59.66 -25.02 -15.34
CA GLY A 313 60.48 -24.21 -16.23
C GLY A 313 60.22 -24.51 -17.71
N PRO A 314 60.57 -23.58 -18.62
CA PRO A 314 60.49 -23.84 -20.05
C PRO A 314 61.62 -24.80 -20.46
N SER A 315 61.26 -25.87 -21.15
CA SER A 315 62.19 -26.76 -21.82
C SER A 315 63.04 -25.97 -22.82
N LYS A 316 64.36 -26.05 -22.67
CA LYS A 316 65.34 -25.53 -23.62
C LYS A 316 65.10 -26.17 -25.00
N ILE A 317 64.60 -25.38 -25.95
CA ILE A 317 64.76 -25.68 -27.37
C ILE A 317 66.07 -25.02 -27.80
N ARG A 318 67.02 -25.85 -28.21
CA ARG A 318 68.31 -25.44 -28.77
C ARG A 318 68.08 -25.11 -30.25
N ASP A 319 68.30 -23.87 -30.66
CA ASP A 319 68.52 -23.55 -32.07
C ASP A 319 70.03 -23.50 -32.34
N PRO A 320 70.52 -24.14 -33.43
CA PRO A 320 71.92 -24.10 -33.79
C PRO A 320 72.29 -22.80 -34.53
N LEU A 321 73.48 -22.33 -34.19
CA LEU A 321 74.31 -21.34 -34.87
C LEU A 321 74.14 -21.28 -36.40
N HIS A 322 74.02 -20.06 -36.93
CA HIS A 322 74.82 -19.63 -38.08
C HIS A 322 75.16 -18.13 -38.00
N ILE A 323 76.45 -17.84 -38.06
CA ILE A 323 77.09 -16.52 -38.14
C ILE A 323 77.48 -16.29 -39.60
N ARG A 324 77.32 -15.04 -40.09
CA ARG A 324 78.26 -14.20 -40.88
C ARG A 324 77.42 -13.10 -41.56
N LEU A 325 77.64 -11.82 -41.20
CA LEU A 325 78.52 -10.85 -41.85
C LEU A 325 78.15 -10.61 -43.32
#